data_AF-A0A2A5M3L1-F1
#
_entry.id   AF-A0A2A5M3L1-F1
#
_cell.length_a   1.000
_cell.length_b   1.000
_cell.length_c   1.000
_cell.angle_alpha   90.00
_cell.angle_beta   90.00
_cell.angle_gamma   90.00
#
_symmetry.space_group_name_H-M   'P 1'
#
loop_
_entity.id
_entity.type
_entity.pdbx_description
1 polymer ?
#
loop_
_entity_poly.entity_id
_entity_poly.type
_entity_poly.pdbx_seq_one_letter_code
_entity_poly.pdbx_strand_id
1 'polypeptide(L)'
;MKSIIFNEIKKILECDFTLENPKDKNLAHFATPLAFSLAKELKKSPMLIASDLASKFQNHDCFESVEAVNGYLNFRISKTFLNELANQALANPNDFSKGEKKQESFLLEYVSANPTGPLHIGHARGAVFGDTLTRLARHLGYKFDTEYYVNDAGNQIYLL
;
A
#
# COMPACT_ATOMS: atom_id res chain seq x y z
N MET A 1 -6.30 -3.34 -2.51
CA MET A 1 -6.63 -3.01 -3.92
C MET A 1 -5.40 -2.90 -4.81
N LYS A 2 -4.49 -1.92 -4.63
CA LYS A 2 -3.33 -1.74 -5.54
C LYS A 2 -2.49 -3.01 -5.72
N SER A 3 -2.17 -3.73 -4.64
CA SER A 3 -1.42 -4.99 -4.73
C SER A 3 -2.17 -6.11 -5.47
N ILE A 4 -3.49 -6.18 -5.32
CA ILE A 4 -4.34 -7.14 -6.05
C ILE A 4 -4.27 -6.84 -7.55
N ILE A 5 -4.53 -5.58 -7.93
CA ILE A 5 -4.46 -5.12 -9.32
C ILE A 5 -3.06 -5.32 -9.90
N PHE A 6 -2.01 -5.00 -9.14
CA PHE A 6 -0.64 -5.22 -9.57
C PHE A 6 -0.37 -6.69 -9.87
N ASN A 7 -0.83 -7.60 -9.01
CA ASN A 7 -0.65 -9.03 -9.22
C ASN A 7 -1.45 -9.54 -10.44
N GLU A 8 -2.69 -9.08 -10.65
CA GLU A 8 -3.47 -9.45 -11.85
C GLU A 8 -2.80 -8.95 -13.13
N ILE A 9 -2.27 -7.73 -13.14
CA ILE A 9 -1.52 -7.20 -14.28
C ILE A 9 -0.25 -8.02 -14.51
N LYS A 10 0.48 -8.37 -13.45
CA LYS A 10 1.73 -9.14 -13.54
C LYS A 10 1.52 -10.54 -14.13
N LYS A 11 0.40 -11.21 -13.81
CA LYS A 11 0.04 -12.51 -14.40
C LYS A 11 -0.13 -12.45 -15.92
N ILE A 12 -0.65 -11.34 -16.44
CA ILE A 12 -0.93 -11.18 -17.89
C ILE A 12 0.29 -10.67 -18.65
N LEU A 13 1.06 -9.76 -18.06
CA LEU A 13 2.21 -9.15 -18.72
C LEU A 13 3.48 -10.00 -18.62
N GLU A 14 3.60 -10.84 -17.59
CA GLU A 14 4.72 -11.75 -17.35
C GLU A 14 6.10 -11.05 -17.31
N CYS A 15 6.11 -9.76 -16.98
CA CYS A 15 7.33 -8.96 -16.87
C CYS A 15 7.24 -7.98 -15.70
N ASP A 16 8.36 -7.32 -15.39
CA ASP A 16 8.39 -6.26 -14.39
C ASP A 16 7.94 -4.93 -14.99
N PHE A 17 7.13 -4.20 -14.22
CA PHE A 17 6.56 -2.92 -14.60
C PHE A 17 6.30 -2.05 -13.37
N THR A 18 6.17 -0.75 -13.61
CA THR A 18 5.76 0.22 -12.60
C THR A 18 4.28 0.51 -12.71
N LEU A 19 3.55 0.48 -11.59
CA LEU A 19 2.14 0.86 -11.54
C LEU A 19 1.97 2.21 -10.83
N GLU A 20 1.50 3.19 -11.58
CA GLU A 20 1.37 4.58 -11.19
C GLU A 20 -0.10 4.99 -11.06
N ASN A 21 -0.35 6.07 -10.31
CA ASN A 21 -1.66 6.71 -10.25
C ASN A 21 -1.65 7.88 -11.26
N PRO A 22 -2.53 7.86 -12.29
CA PRO A 22 -2.64 8.96 -13.24
C PRO A 22 -2.95 10.29 -12.53
N LYS A 23 -2.43 11.39 -13.07
CA LYS A 23 -2.76 12.75 -12.58
C LYS A 23 -4.25 13.05 -12.74
N ASP A 24 -4.81 12.67 -13.88
CA ASP A 24 -6.24 12.78 -14.15
C ASP A 24 -6.93 11.43 -13.90
N LYS A 25 -7.72 11.37 -12.83
CA LYS A 25 -8.48 10.16 -12.44
C LYS A 25 -9.62 9.85 -13.40
N ASN A 26 -10.03 10.78 -14.26
CA ASN A 26 -11.06 10.52 -15.26
C ASN A 26 -10.54 9.62 -16.39
N LEU A 27 -9.23 9.58 -16.62
CA LEU A 27 -8.61 8.74 -17.65
C LEU A 27 -8.54 7.28 -17.20
N ALA A 28 -7.99 7.04 -16.01
CA ALA A 28 -7.87 5.70 -15.45
C ALA A 28 -7.61 5.72 -13.93
N HIS A 29 -7.77 4.55 -13.31
CA HIS A 29 -7.44 4.36 -11.89
C HIS A 29 -5.94 4.13 -11.70
N PHE A 30 -5.33 3.38 -12.62
CA PHE A 30 -3.89 3.11 -12.63
C PHE A 30 -3.32 3.23 -14.05
N ALA A 31 -2.02 3.47 -14.17
CA ALA A 31 -1.33 3.40 -15.46
C ALA A 31 0.07 2.79 -15.32
N THR A 32 0.62 2.28 -16.42
CA THR A 32 2.02 1.86 -16.49
C THR A 32 2.73 2.42 -17.73
N PRO A 33 3.97 2.92 -17.59
CA PRO A 33 4.81 3.33 -18.71
C PRO A 33 5.55 2.17 -19.38
N LEU A 34 5.20 0.90 -19.09
CA LEU A 34 5.93 -0.29 -19.56
C LEU A 34 6.27 -0.28 -21.05
N ALA A 35 5.36 0.22 -21.90
CA ALA A 35 5.59 0.25 -23.34
C ALA A 35 6.80 1.11 -23.75
N PHE A 36 7.16 2.13 -22.98
CA PHE A 36 8.38 2.92 -23.20
C PHE A 36 9.64 2.12 -22.92
N SER A 37 9.65 1.33 -21.84
CA SER A 37 10.78 0.46 -21.49
C SER A 37 10.99 -0.61 -22.57
N LEU A 38 9.90 -1.18 -23.09
CA LEU A 38 9.94 -2.22 -24.13
C LEU A 38 10.25 -1.66 -25.54
N ALA A 39 10.08 -0.36 -25.78
CA ALA A 39 10.29 0.23 -27.10
C ALA A 39 11.71 0.04 -27.63
N LYS A 40 12.71 0.10 -26.74
CA LYS A 40 14.12 -0.11 -27.10
C LYS A 40 14.39 -1.56 -27.52
N GLU A 41 13.79 -2.52 -26.83
CA GLU A 41 14.00 -3.96 -27.06
C GLU A 41 13.24 -4.45 -28.29
N LEU A 42 11.98 -4.05 -28.42
CA LEU A 42 11.10 -4.48 -29.50
C LEU A 42 11.26 -3.65 -30.79
N LYS A 43 12.00 -2.53 -30.73
CA LYS A 43 12.20 -1.59 -31.85
C LYS A 43 10.89 -1.15 -32.51
N LYS A 44 9.83 -1.00 -31.71
CA LYS A 44 8.49 -0.55 -32.11
C LYS A 44 8.15 0.75 -31.38
N SER A 45 7.20 1.51 -31.91
CA SER A 45 6.71 2.70 -31.22
C SER A 45 6.01 2.31 -29.90
N PRO A 46 6.18 3.09 -28.82
CA PRO A 46 5.51 2.83 -27.54
C PRO A 46 3.99 2.72 -27.67
N MET A 47 3.38 3.48 -28.59
CA MET A 47 1.94 3.43 -28.83
C MET A 47 1.50 2.06 -29.38
N LEU A 48 2.24 1.49 -30.34
CA LEU A 48 1.93 0.17 -30.88
C LEU A 48 2.09 -0.92 -29.82
N ILE A 49 3.18 -0.85 -29.03
CA ILE A 49 3.41 -1.79 -27.93
C ILE A 49 2.30 -1.67 -26.88
N ALA A 50 1.90 -0.45 -26.53
CA ALA A 50 0.82 -0.22 -25.56
C ALA A 50 -0.50 -0.81 -26.05
N SER A 51 -0.84 -0.61 -27.33
CA SER A 51 -2.05 -1.21 -27.94
C SER A 51 -2.00 -2.73 -27.96
N ASP A 52 -0.86 -3.31 -28.36
CA ASP A 52 -0.65 -4.77 -28.36
C ASP A 52 -0.83 -5.34 -26.94
N LEU A 53 -0.25 -4.69 -25.94
CA LEU A 53 -0.36 -5.12 -24.54
C LEU A 53 -1.78 -4.92 -23.98
N ALA A 54 -2.45 -3.81 -24.30
CA ALA A 54 -3.83 -3.55 -23.89
C ALA A 54 -4.80 -4.62 -24.39
N SER A 55 -4.56 -5.15 -25.61
CA SER A 55 -5.39 -6.22 -26.19
C SER A 55 -5.37 -7.51 -25.37
N LYS A 56 -4.32 -7.77 -24.58
CA LYS A 56 -4.21 -8.95 -23.70
C LYS A 56 -5.18 -8.92 -22.52
N PHE A 57 -5.76 -7.76 -22.21
CA PHE A 57 -6.69 -7.58 -21.09
C PHE A 57 -8.17 -7.64 -21.50
N GLN A 58 -8.46 -7.98 -22.76
CA GLN A 58 -9.84 -8.14 -23.21
C GLN A 58 -10.55 -9.20 -22.37
N ASN A 59 -11.76 -8.87 -21.88
CA ASN A 59 -12.62 -9.73 -21.07
C ASN A 59 -12.06 -10.11 -19.68
N HIS A 60 -11.14 -9.32 -19.12
CA HIS A 60 -10.66 -9.57 -17.76
C HIS A 60 -11.58 -8.93 -16.71
N ASP A 61 -12.12 -9.72 -15.78
CA ASP A 61 -13.17 -9.30 -14.83
C ASP A 61 -12.78 -8.11 -13.95
N CYS A 62 -11.49 -7.94 -13.64
CA CYS A 62 -11.01 -6.82 -12.82
C CYS A 62 -11.02 -5.45 -13.54
N PHE A 63 -11.12 -5.42 -14.87
CA PHE A 63 -10.97 -4.19 -15.65
C PHE A 63 -12.23 -3.89 -16.47
N GLU A 64 -12.74 -2.66 -16.35
CA GLU A 64 -13.77 -2.12 -17.25
C GLU A 64 -13.18 -1.83 -18.63
N SER A 65 -11.99 -1.22 -18.66
CA SER A 65 -11.23 -0.99 -19.89
C SER A 65 -9.74 -0.92 -19.62
N VAL A 66 -8.95 -1.31 -20.62
CA VAL A 66 -7.50 -1.09 -20.66
C VAL A 66 -7.16 -0.41 -21.97
N GLU A 67 -6.65 0.81 -21.90
CA GLU A 67 -6.50 1.69 -23.07
C GLU A 67 -5.06 2.18 -23.22
N ALA A 68 -4.57 2.14 -24.45
CA ALA A 68 -3.30 2.73 -24.83
C ALA A 68 -3.48 4.23 -25.10
N VAL A 69 -2.85 5.08 -24.29
CA VAL A 69 -2.89 6.54 -24.49
C VAL A 69 -1.48 7.08 -24.38
N ASN A 70 -0.97 7.68 -25.45
CA ASN A 70 0.38 8.27 -25.52
C ASN A 70 1.48 7.31 -25.05
N GLY A 71 1.36 6.01 -25.36
CA GLY A 71 2.34 4.98 -24.94
C GLY A 71 2.22 4.51 -23.48
N TYR A 72 1.24 4.99 -22.71
CA TYR A 72 0.87 4.40 -21.42
C TYR A 72 -0.23 3.37 -21.61
N LEU A 73 -0.19 2.30 -20.82
CA LEU A 73 -1.37 1.46 -20.59
C LEU A 73 -2.13 2.04 -19.41
N ASN A 74 -3.40 2.38 -19.63
CA ASN A 74 -4.30 2.97 -18.65
C ASN A 74 -5.37 1.95 -18.27
N PHE A 75 -5.51 1.67 -16.97
CA PHE A 75 -6.41 0.66 -16.44
C PHE A 75 -7.61 1.30 -15.73
N ARG A 76 -8.80 1.06 -16.26
CA ARG A 76 -10.06 1.36 -15.58
C ARG A 76 -10.55 0.08 -14.88
N ILE A 77 -10.66 0.11 -13.57
CA ILE A 77 -11.12 -1.03 -12.75
C ILE A 77 -12.61 -1.21 -12.94
N SER A 78 -13.08 -2.47 -13.01
CA SER A 78 -14.49 -2.76 -13.17
C SER A 78 -15.31 -2.38 -11.92
N LYS A 79 -16.52 -1.86 -12.15
CA LYS A 79 -17.45 -1.54 -11.06
C LYS A 79 -17.86 -2.78 -10.28
N THR A 80 -17.97 -3.92 -10.95
CA THR A 80 -18.27 -5.21 -10.32
C THR A 80 -17.19 -5.57 -9.30
N PHE A 81 -15.91 -5.50 -9.68
CA PHE A 81 -14.80 -5.76 -8.78
C PHE A 81 -14.74 -4.78 -7.61
N LEU A 82 -15.00 -3.48 -7.85
CA LEU A 82 -15.05 -2.49 -6.77
C LEU A 82 -16.21 -2.76 -5.80
N ASN A 83 -17.38 -3.17 -6.31
CA ASN A 83 -18.52 -3.54 -5.49
C ASN A 83 -18.25 -4.80 -4.66
N GLU A 84 -17.59 -5.80 -5.24
CA GLU A 84 -17.16 -7.00 -4.52
C GLU A 84 -16.20 -6.66 -3.38
N LEU A 85 -15.20 -5.82 -3.64
CA LEU A 85 -14.29 -5.32 -2.61
C LEU A 85 -15.03 -4.55 -1.51
N ALA A 86 -16.00 -3.71 -1.87
CA ALA A 86 -16.82 -2.98 -0.90
C ALA A 86 -17.68 -3.93 -0.06
N ASN A 87 -18.31 -4.93 -0.67
CA ASN A 87 -19.09 -5.95 0.03
C ASN A 87 -18.22 -6.77 0.98
N GLN A 88 -17.00 -7.15 0.56
CA GLN A 88 -16.02 -7.81 1.44
C GLN A 88 -15.65 -6.93 2.64
N ALA A 89 -15.44 -5.63 2.41
CA ALA A 89 -15.14 -4.68 3.48
C ALA A 89 -16.28 -4.56 4.49
N LEU A 90 -17.53 -4.54 4.02
CA LEU A 90 -18.71 -4.45 4.88
C LEU A 90 -18.99 -5.76 5.63
N ALA A 91 -18.72 -6.91 5.00
CA ALA A 91 -18.94 -8.22 5.62
C ALA A 91 -17.93 -8.52 6.74
N ASN A 92 -16.66 -8.13 6.57
CA ASN A 92 -15.59 -8.38 7.52
C ASN A 92 -14.75 -7.11 7.81
N PRO A 93 -15.33 -6.10 8.48
CA PRO A 93 -14.69 -4.79 8.62
C PRO A 93 -13.36 -4.83 9.38
N ASN A 94 -13.22 -5.72 10.36
CA ASN A 94 -12.01 -5.84 11.17
C ASN A 94 -10.86 -6.59 10.46
N ASP A 95 -11.17 -7.39 9.44
CA ASP A 95 -10.18 -8.17 8.70
C ASP A 95 -9.99 -7.67 7.26
N PHE A 96 -10.78 -6.70 6.82
CA PHE A 96 -10.62 -6.11 5.51
C PHE A 96 -9.23 -5.52 5.36
N SER A 97 -8.57 -5.81 4.24
CA SER A 97 -7.18 -5.38 3.93
C SER A 97 -6.12 -5.83 4.94
N LYS A 98 -6.42 -6.81 5.80
CA LYS A 98 -5.43 -7.40 6.70
C LYS A 98 -4.34 -8.11 5.88
N GLY A 99 -3.09 -7.92 6.27
CA GLY A 99 -1.96 -8.53 5.60
C GLY A 99 -1.74 -9.97 6.04
N GLU A 100 -1.08 -10.77 5.20
CA GLU A 100 -0.57 -12.08 5.60
C GLU A 100 0.49 -11.94 6.69
N LYS A 101 0.55 -12.94 7.57
CA LYS A 101 1.53 -12.98 8.66
C LYS A 101 2.95 -12.90 8.11
N LYS A 102 3.71 -11.94 8.61
CA LYS A 102 5.13 -11.72 8.29
C LYS A 102 6.02 -12.43 9.30
N GLN A 103 7.24 -12.79 8.89
CA GLN A 103 8.20 -13.47 9.76
C GLN A 103 9.02 -12.48 10.59
N GLU A 104 9.10 -11.24 10.10
CA GLU A 104 9.78 -10.14 10.73
C GLU A 104 9.06 -9.72 12.01
N SER A 105 9.85 -9.51 13.07
CA SER A 105 9.41 -8.95 14.33
C SER A 105 10.13 -7.64 14.63
N PHE A 106 9.39 -6.67 15.14
CA PHE A 106 9.89 -5.34 15.47
C PHE A 106 9.60 -5.04 16.94
N LEU A 107 10.54 -4.36 17.59
CA LEU A 107 10.33 -3.74 18.89
C LEU A 107 10.10 -2.24 18.67
N LEU A 108 8.99 -1.72 19.20
CA LEU A 108 8.69 -0.29 19.20
C LEU A 108 8.62 0.25 20.62
N GLU A 109 9.59 1.06 20.98
CA GLU A 109 9.55 1.87 22.20
C GLU A 109 8.87 3.20 21.91
N TYR A 110 7.89 3.61 22.73
CA TYR A 110 7.26 4.93 22.58
C TYR A 110 6.71 5.48 23.91
N VAL A 111 6.43 6.79 23.91
CA VAL A 111 6.12 7.63 25.09
C VAL A 111 7.32 7.87 26.00
N SER A 112 7.87 6.81 26.61
CA SER A 112 9.05 6.81 27.50
C SER A 112 9.20 8.09 28.35
N ALA A 113 8.11 8.50 29.01
CA ALA A 113 8.12 9.73 29.79
C ALA A 113 8.93 9.54 31.07
N ASN A 114 9.76 10.53 31.40
CA ASN A 114 10.49 10.53 32.67
C ASN A 114 9.49 10.52 33.84
N PRO A 115 9.70 9.69 34.87
CA PRO A 115 8.76 9.53 35.98
C PRO A 115 8.75 10.73 36.95
N THR A 116 9.65 11.70 36.75
CA THR A 116 9.93 12.81 37.67
C THR A 116 9.03 14.03 37.49
N GLY A 117 8.11 14.00 36.51
CA GLY A 117 7.21 15.12 36.21
C GLY A 117 5.84 14.71 35.70
N PRO A 118 4.86 15.64 35.68
CA PRO A 118 3.51 15.36 35.22
C PRO A 118 3.48 15.10 33.70
N LEU A 119 2.56 14.24 33.26
CA LEU A 119 2.33 14.00 31.85
C LEU A 119 1.69 15.23 31.18
N HIS A 120 2.28 15.69 30.07
CA HIS A 120 1.73 16.74 29.22
C HIS A 120 1.38 16.25 27.80
N ILE A 121 0.80 17.13 26.99
CA ILE A 121 0.34 16.84 25.62
C ILE A 121 1.41 16.24 24.69
N GLY A 122 2.68 16.60 24.89
CA GLY A 122 3.80 15.97 24.17
C GLY A 122 3.87 14.44 24.33
N HIS A 123 3.59 13.90 25.52
CA HIS A 123 3.55 12.45 25.76
C HIS A 123 2.34 11.82 25.08
N ALA A 124 1.17 12.48 25.15
CA ALA A 124 -0.04 12.01 24.47
C ALA A 124 0.16 11.91 22.95
N ARG A 125 0.87 12.87 22.35
CA ARG A 125 1.27 12.80 20.94
C ARG A 125 2.09 11.54 20.65
N GLY A 126 3.13 11.29 21.45
CA GLY A 126 3.96 10.09 21.32
C GLY A 126 3.15 8.80 21.47
N ALA A 127 2.21 8.77 22.42
CA ALA A 127 1.33 7.64 22.67
C ALA A 127 0.45 7.32 21.45
N VAL A 128 -0.20 8.35 20.88
CA VAL A 128 -1.07 8.21 19.70
C VAL A 128 -0.27 7.69 18.49
N PHE A 129 0.92 8.24 18.23
CA PHE A 129 1.73 7.80 17.10
C PHE A 129 2.18 6.33 17.25
N GLY A 130 2.73 5.96 18.40
CA GLY A 130 3.23 4.60 18.62
C GLY A 130 2.13 3.55 18.64
N ASP A 131 1.00 3.84 19.29
CA ASP A 131 -0.16 2.95 19.30
C ASP A 131 -0.78 2.78 17.90
N THR A 132 -0.95 3.88 17.15
CA THR A 132 -1.47 3.84 15.77
C THR A 132 -0.56 3.02 14.85
N LEU A 133 0.76 3.26 14.92
CA LEU A 133 1.74 2.51 14.11
C LEU A 133 1.69 1.03 14.44
N THR A 134 1.66 0.68 15.73
CA THR A 134 1.58 -0.71 16.19
C THR A 134 0.32 -1.41 15.68
N ARG A 135 -0.84 -0.75 15.79
CA ARG A 135 -2.12 -1.29 15.30
C ARG A 135 -2.10 -1.51 13.80
N LEU A 136 -1.62 -0.53 13.04
CA LEU A 136 -1.49 -0.64 11.59
C LEU A 136 -0.54 -1.78 11.20
N ALA A 137 0.64 -1.85 11.82
CA ALA A 137 1.62 -2.88 11.51
C ALA A 137 1.10 -4.30 11.81
N ARG A 138 0.44 -4.48 12.96
CA ARG A 138 -0.21 -5.76 13.33
C ARG A 138 -1.34 -6.10 12.37
N HIS A 139 -2.14 -5.12 11.93
CA HIS A 139 -3.16 -5.32 10.90
C HIS A 139 -2.56 -5.75 9.55
N LEU A 140 -1.38 -5.23 9.20
CA LEU A 140 -0.63 -5.63 8.01
C LEU A 140 0.14 -6.96 8.17
N GLY A 141 -0.03 -7.65 9.31
CA GLY A 141 0.52 -8.98 9.57
C GLY A 141 1.91 -9.00 10.20
N TYR A 142 2.49 -7.84 10.54
CA TYR A 142 3.79 -7.78 11.23
C TYR A 142 3.66 -8.07 12.72
N LYS A 143 4.69 -8.71 13.29
CA LYS A 143 4.80 -8.84 14.75
C LYS A 143 5.46 -7.60 15.31
N PHE A 144 4.73 -6.82 16.10
CA PHE A 144 5.26 -5.69 16.86
C PHE A 144 5.13 -5.98 18.34
N ASP A 145 6.26 -6.03 19.03
CA ASP A 145 6.37 -5.96 20.47
C ASP A 145 6.53 -4.47 20.85
N THR A 146 5.90 -4.03 21.94
CA THR A 146 5.88 -2.61 22.33
C THR A 146 6.38 -2.45 23.73
N GLU A 147 7.24 -1.45 23.95
CA GLU A 147 7.81 -1.16 25.26
C GLU A 147 7.59 0.30 25.66
N TYR A 148 7.45 0.50 26.97
CA TYR A 148 7.50 1.79 27.60
C TYR A 148 8.77 1.79 28.44
N TYR A 149 9.79 2.54 28.02
CA TYR A 149 11.01 2.66 28.79
C TYR A 149 10.80 3.68 29.91
N VAL A 150 10.77 3.20 31.14
CA VAL A 150 10.77 4.07 32.33
C VAL A 150 12.23 4.43 32.61
N ASN A 151 12.58 5.70 32.49
CA ASN A 151 13.89 6.19 32.91
C ASN A 151 13.92 6.42 34.43
N ASP A 152 14.05 5.33 35.19
CA ASP A 152 14.06 5.30 36.65
C ASP A 152 15.47 5.29 37.26
N ALA A 153 16.48 5.62 36.46
CA ALA A 153 17.87 5.69 36.89
C ALA A 153 18.44 7.11 36.84
N GLY A 154 19.34 7.41 37.79
CA GLY A 154 20.14 8.65 37.82
C GLY A 154 19.70 9.66 38.87
N ASN A 155 20.48 10.74 39.01
CA ASN A 155 20.34 11.71 40.10
C ASN A 155 18.95 12.34 40.19
N GLN A 156 18.21 12.46 39.08
CA GLN A 156 16.85 13.01 39.08
C GLN A 156 15.87 12.15 39.90
N ILE A 157 16.12 10.85 40.03
CA ILE A 157 15.29 9.91 40.80
C ILE A 157 15.75 9.91 42.26
N TYR A 158 17.06 9.92 42.50
CA TYR A 158 17.61 9.93 43.86
C TYR A 158 17.35 11.24 44.63
N LEU A 159 17.07 12.33 43.93
CA LEU A 159 16.83 13.66 44.51
C LEU A 159 15.34 13.99 44.72
N LEU A 160 14.43 13.11 44.31
CA LEU A 160 12.99 13.18 44.56
C LEU A 160 12.60 12.46 45.85
#